data_AF-A0A9W6P6M0-F1
#
_entry.id   AF-A0A9W6P6M0-F1
#
_cell.length_a   1.000
_cell.length_b   1.000
_cell.length_c   1.000
_cell.angle_alpha   90.00
_cell.angle_beta   90.00
_cell.angle_gamma   90.00
#
_symmetry.space_group_name_H-M   'P 1'
#
loop_
_entity.id
_entity.type
_entity.pdbx_description
1 polymer ?
#
loop_
_entity_poly.entity_id
_entity_poly.type
_entity_poly.pdbx_seq_one_letter_code
_entity_poly.pdbx_strand_id
1 'polypeptide(L)'
;MSYPPDPNQQPWQQPSGPYPGQPPQGPPPGSYGVPPGIGYQGAPPPGGPQPVLEKGFFGALFDFGFTTYVTSKVIKVLYVIGLVLVTIATLSFVVSSFSMMGRGGFDTFFGILMLLFSPVLALLYLILLRIWMELLIVVFQIADDLRAIRIRGGF
;
A
#
# COMPACT_ATOMS: atom_id res chain seq x y z
N MET A 1 -38.13 47.24 23.41
CA MET A 1 -37.84 45.80 23.32
C MET A 1 -36.78 45.60 22.25
N SER A 2 -35.53 45.51 22.67
CA SER A 2 -34.35 45.30 21.82
C SER A 2 -33.99 43.81 21.84
N TYR A 3 -34.00 43.16 20.68
CA TYR A 3 -33.47 41.81 20.51
C TYR A 3 -31.94 41.83 20.52
N PRO A 4 -31.26 40.80 21.08
CA PRO A 4 -29.82 40.66 20.96
C PRO A 4 -29.41 40.34 19.50
N PRO A 5 -28.23 40.82 19.04
CA PRO A 5 -27.72 40.50 17.71
C PRO A 5 -27.37 39.01 17.59
N ASP A 6 -27.75 38.41 16.46
CA ASP A 6 -27.42 37.04 16.07
C ASP A 6 -25.92 36.93 15.71
N PRO A 7 -25.13 36.05 16.38
CA PRO A 7 -23.70 35.91 16.13
C PRO A 7 -23.35 35.22 14.79
N ASN A 8 -24.32 34.72 14.02
CA ASN A 8 -24.07 34.00 12.77
C ASN A 8 -24.44 34.75 11.49
N GLN A 9 -24.62 36.08 11.56
CA GLN A 9 -24.73 36.89 10.36
C GLN A 9 -23.34 37.30 9.86
N GLN A 10 -22.75 36.49 8.99
CA GLN A 10 -21.70 36.94 8.08
C GLN A 10 -22.34 37.38 6.77
N PRO A 11 -22.39 38.69 6.47
CA PRO A 11 -22.69 39.11 5.13
C PRO A 11 -21.48 39.81 4.50
N TRP A 12 -21.20 39.39 3.26
CA TRP A 12 -20.64 40.15 2.12
C TRP A 12 -19.36 39.63 1.47
N GLN A 13 -19.62 39.23 0.22
CA GLN A 13 -18.80 38.76 -0.87
C GLN A 13 -17.72 39.75 -1.35
N GLN A 14 -16.75 39.20 -2.07
CA GLN A 14 -15.64 39.86 -2.77
C GLN A 14 -16.07 40.93 -3.77
N PRO A 15 -15.18 41.89 -4.08
CA PRO A 15 -15.06 42.44 -5.42
C PRO A 15 -13.70 42.09 -6.04
N SER A 16 -13.72 41.36 -7.15
CA SER A 16 -12.60 41.18 -8.07
C SER A 16 -12.45 42.44 -8.95
N GLY A 17 -11.27 43.07 -8.90
CA GLY A 17 -10.91 44.20 -9.76
C GLY A 17 -9.53 43.98 -10.41
N PRO A 18 -9.32 44.36 -11.69
CA PRO A 18 -8.04 44.19 -12.37
C PRO A 18 -7.08 45.33 -11.99
N TYR A 19 -5.98 45.02 -11.29
CA TYR A 19 -4.89 45.98 -11.09
C TYR A 19 -3.97 46.04 -12.33
N PRO A 20 -3.62 47.23 -12.84
CA PRO A 20 -2.72 47.39 -13.98
C PRO A 20 -1.23 47.40 -13.56
N GLY A 21 -0.42 46.59 -14.26
CA GLY A 21 0.98 46.85 -14.65
C GLY A 21 2.05 47.02 -13.57
N GLN A 22 2.83 45.96 -13.30
CA GLN A 22 4.22 46.07 -12.81
C GLN A 22 5.20 45.81 -13.97
N PRO A 23 6.28 46.61 -14.13
CA PRO A 23 7.23 46.43 -15.23
C PRO A 23 8.11 45.19 -15.02
N PRO A 24 8.57 44.51 -16.09
CA PRO A 24 9.40 43.31 -15.96
C PRO A 24 10.79 43.67 -15.41
N GLN A 25 11.16 43.09 -14.26
CA GLN A 25 12.54 43.11 -13.78
C GLN A 25 13.39 42.19 -14.67
N GLY A 26 14.47 42.74 -15.24
CA GLY A 26 15.38 42.01 -16.12
C GLY A 26 16.16 40.90 -15.40
N PRO A 27 16.65 39.89 -16.13
CA PRO A 27 17.38 38.77 -15.53
C PRO A 27 18.78 39.18 -15.04
N PRO A 28 19.26 38.62 -13.91
CA PRO A 28 20.59 38.91 -13.38
C PRO A 28 21.72 38.34 -14.27
N PRO A 29 22.88 39.03 -14.38
CA PRO A 29 23.97 38.63 -15.25
C PRO A 29 24.84 37.55 -14.58
N GLY A 30 25.00 36.40 -15.24
CA GLY A 30 25.94 35.36 -14.81
C GLY A 30 25.56 33.94 -15.22
N SER A 31 25.27 33.69 -16.51
CA SER A 31 25.08 32.34 -17.03
C SER A 31 26.39 31.79 -17.61
N TYR A 32 27.07 30.92 -16.87
CA TYR A 32 27.96 29.93 -17.50
C TYR A 32 27.25 28.57 -17.48
N GLY A 33 27.15 27.98 -18.67
CA GLY A 33 26.13 27.03 -19.08
C GLY A 33 26.00 25.77 -18.23
N VAL A 34 24.74 25.39 -17.98
CA VAL A 34 24.35 24.10 -17.42
C VAL A 34 23.66 23.30 -18.54
N PRO A 35 24.06 22.05 -18.83
CA PRO A 35 23.42 21.20 -19.84
C PRO A 35 21.96 20.89 -19.47
N PRO A 36 21.04 20.78 -20.45
CA PRO A 36 19.64 20.48 -20.19
C PRO A 36 19.47 18.99 -19.88
N GLY A 37 19.09 18.62 -18.65
CA GLY A 37 18.79 17.22 -18.37
C GLY A 37 18.48 16.77 -16.95
N ILE A 38 18.53 17.62 -15.92
CA ILE A 38 18.20 17.19 -14.55
C ILE A 38 17.25 18.19 -13.90
N GLY A 39 16.00 17.76 -13.72
CA GLY A 39 15.00 18.50 -12.95
C GLY A 39 15.37 18.46 -11.47
N TYR A 40 16.02 19.51 -10.98
CA TYR A 40 16.26 19.68 -9.55
C TYR A 40 15.01 20.26 -8.90
N GLN A 41 14.26 19.39 -8.21
CA GLN A 41 13.34 19.82 -7.15
C GLN A 41 14.13 20.68 -6.15
N GLY A 42 13.68 21.92 -5.97
CA GLY A 42 14.32 22.91 -5.12
C GLY A 42 14.50 22.39 -3.68
N ALA A 43 15.62 22.78 -3.08
CA ALA A 43 15.94 22.46 -1.69
C ALA A 43 14.77 22.88 -0.77
N PRO A 44 14.34 22.02 0.18
CA PRO A 44 13.23 22.34 1.06
C PRO A 44 13.57 23.53 1.98
N PRO A 45 12.59 24.39 2.31
CA PRO A 45 12.79 25.51 3.22
C PRO A 45 13.26 25.04 4.61
N PRO A 46 14.25 25.71 5.23
CA PRO A 46 14.63 25.45 6.62
C PRO A 46 13.45 25.75 7.55
N GLY A 47 12.84 24.72 8.14
CA GLY A 47 11.79 24.86 9.16
C GLY A 47 10.38 24.37 8.78
N GLY A 48 10.17 23.81 7.59
CA GLY A 48 8.94 23.08 7.27
C GLY A 48 8.88 21.72 8.00
N PRO A 49 7.69 21.10 8.19
CA PRO A 49 7.60 19.72 8.62
C PRO A 49 8.50 18.88 7.72
N GLN A 50 9.56 18.29 8.30
CA GLN A 50 10.46 17.43 7.57
C GLN A 50 9.61 16.37 6.87
N PRO A 51 9.80 16.11 5.56
CA PRO A 51 9.18 14.96 4.94
C PRO A 51 9.66 13.76 5.75
N VAL A 52 8.79 13.20 6.58
CA VAL A 52 9.05 11.94 7.27
C VAL A 52 9.42 10.98 6.17
N LEU A 53 10.70 10.60 6.14
CA LEU A 53 11.25 9.72 5.14
C LEU A 53 10.53 8.39 5.37
N GLU A 54 9.42 8.18 4.66
CA GLU A 54 8.60 7.00 4.83
C GLU A 54 9.51 5.80 4.57
N LYS A 55 9.77 5.02 5.62
CA LYS A 55 10.59 3.83 5.53
C LYS A 55 9.99 2.96 4.43
N GLY A 56 10.75 2.76 3.36
CA GLY A 56 10.27 2.02 2.18
C GLY A 56 9.70 0.67 2.59
N PHE A 57 8.71 0.19 1.84
CA PHE A 57 7.97 -1.06 2.10
C PHE A 57 8.87 -2.26 2.46
N PHE A 58 10.03 -2.37 1.80
CA PHE A 58 11.02 -3.42 2.07
C PHE A 58 11.78 -3.19 3.40
N GLY A 59 12.10 -1.95 3.75
CA GLY A 59 12.73 -1.64 5.04
C GLY A 59 11.80 -1.85 6.22
N ALA A 60 10.49 -1.68 6.04
CA ALA A 60 9.48 -1.99 7.05
C ALA A 60 9.23 -3.51 7.22
N LEU A 61 9.49 -4.31 6.17
CA LEU A 61 9.38 -5.77 6.23
C LEU A 61 10.51 -6.43 7.01
N PHE A 62 11.72 -5.85 6.98
CA PHE A 62 12.87 -6.29 7.79
C PHE A 62 12.97 -5.55 9.13
N ASP A 63 11.91 -4.87 9.56
CA ASP A 63 11.85 -4.21 10.86
C ASP A 63 11.38 -5.20 11.94
N PHE A 64 12.33 -5.98 12.46
CA PHE A 64 12.10 -6.95 13.55
C PHE A 64 11.74 -6.30 14.90
N GLY A 65 11.63 -4.97 14.96
CA GLY A 65 11.36 -4.20 16.18
C GLY A 65 9.90 -3.94 16.52
N PHE A 66 8.92 -4.37 15.70
CA PHE A 66 7.46 -4.29 15.94
C PHE A 66 6.93 -2.94 16.49
N THR A 67 7.60 -1.82 16.23
CA THR A 67 7.34 -0.54 16.90
C THR A 67 6.36 0.36 16.14
N THR A 68 5.99 -0.03 14.91
CA THR A 68 4.96 0.65 14.10
C THR A 68 3.84 -0.33 13.81
N TYR A 69 2.60 0.13 13.64
CA TYR A 69 1.42 -0.65 13.25
C TYR A 69 1.56 -1.22 11.82
N VAL A 70 2.58 -2.06 11.60
CA VAL A 70 2.87 -2.68 10.30
C VAL A 70 1.92 -3.85 10.07
N THR A 71 1.14 -4.29 11.06
CA THR A 71 0.36 -5.52 11.01
C THR A 71 -0.59 -5.60 9.80
N SER A 72 -1.34 -4.53 9.50
CA SER A 72 -2.21 -4.48 8.32
C SER A 72 -1.45 -4.43 6.98
N LYS A 73 -0.21 -3.94 6.97
CA LYS A 73 0.67 -3.97 5.78
C LYS A 73 1.28 -5.36 5.59
N VAL A 74 1.71 -6.04 6.66
CA VAL A 74 2.32 -7.38 6.63
C VAL A 74 1.37 -8.41 6.02
N ILE A 75 0.07 -8.36 6.34
CA ILE A 75 -0.89 -9.36 5.84
C ILE A 75 -1.01 -9.32 4.32
N LYS A 76 -0.99 -8.13 3.71
CA LYS A 76 -0.97 -7.99 2.25
C LYS A 76 0.26 -8.64 1.63
N VAL A 77 1.41 -8.51 2.27
CA VAL A 77 2.67 -9.12 1.81
C VAL A 77 2.61 -10.64 1.95
N LEU A 78 2.11 -11.14 3.09
CA LEU A 78 1.91 -12.57 3.31
C LEU A 78 0.96 -13.18 2.28
N TYR A 79 -0.09 -12.47 1.88
CA TYR A 79 -0.97 -12.95 0.81
C TYR A 79 -0.23 -13.08 -0.52
N VAL A 80 0.56 -12.08 -0.92
CA VAL A 80 1.35 -12.13 -2.16
C VAL A 80 2.37 -13.27 -2.10
N ILE A 81 3.07 -13.45 -0.97
CA ILE A 81 4.01 -14.56 -0.77
C ILE A 81 3.26 -15.89 -0.89
N GLY A 82 2.12 -16.05 -0.21
CA GLY A 82 1.30 -17.25 -0.28
C GLY A 82 0.82 -17.57 -1.69
N LEU A 83 0.38 -16.56 -2.45
CA LEU A 83 -0.01 -16.69 -3.86
C LEU A 83 1.15 -17.20 -4.73
N VAL A 84 2.34 -16.65 -4.54
CA VAL A 84 3.55 -17.08 -5.25
C VAL A 84 3.92 -18.51 -4.88
N LEU A 85 3.88 -18.85 -3.59
CA LEU A 85 4.17 -20.21 -3.11
C LEU A 85 3.19 -21.24 -3.65
N VAL A 86 1.89 -20.95 -3.64
CA VAL A 86 0.87 -21.84 -4.22
C VAL A 86 1.13 -22.02 -5.72
N THR A 87 1.44 -20.94 -6.43
CA THR A 87 1.76 -20.99 -7.86
C THR A 87 2.96 -21.89 -8.15
N ILE A 88 4.06 -21.71 -7.40
CA ILE A 88 5.27 -22.54 -7.53
C ILE A 88 4.98 -24.00 -7.18
N ALA A 89 4.21 -24.25 -6.12
CA ALA A 89 3.80 -25.59 -5.73
C ALA A 89 2.96 -26.27 -6.81
N THR A 90 2.01 -25.57 -7.42
CA THR A 90 1.20 -26.07 -8.53
C THR A 90 2.07 -26.39 -9.75
N LEU A 91 3.00 -25.50 -10.14
CA LEU A 91 3.95 -25.78 -11.22
C LEU A 91 4.79 -27.03 -10.92
N SER A 92 5.27 -27.16 -9.69
CA SER A 92 6.06 -28.31 -9.24
C SER A 92 5.24 -29.61 -9.34
N PHE A 93 3.97 -29.57 -8.96
CA PHE A 93 3.06 -30.69 -9.12
C PHE A 93 2.82 -31.05 -10.58
N VAL A 94 2.59 -30.06 -11.46
CA VAL A 94 2.42 -30.28 -12.90
C VAL A 94 3.65 -30.95 -13.52
N VAL A 95 4.86 -30.46 -13.22
CA VAL A 95 6.12 -31.07 -13.71
C VAL A 95 6.30 -32.49 -13.17
N SER A 96 5.96 -32.70 -11.90
CA SER A 96 6.03 -34.03 -11.27
C SER A 96 5.04 -35.01 -11.92
N SER A 97 3.84 -34.56 -12.29
CA SER A 97 2.83 -35.37 -12.98
C SER A 97 3.35 -35.92 -14.31
N PHE A 98 4.01 -35.09 -15.11
CA PHE A 98 4.61 -35.54 -16.38
C PHE A 98 5.75 -36.53 -16.16
N SER A 99 6.58 -36.28 -15.15
CA SER A 99 7.69 -37.18 -14.79
C SER A 99 7.19 -38.55 -14.32
N MET A 100 6.07 -38.57 -13.59
CA MET A 100 5.40 -39.80 -13.14
C MET A 100 4.79 -40.57 -14.31
N MET A 101 4.19 -39.85 -15.26
CA MET A 101 3.58 -40.46 -16.45
C MET A 101 4.60 -41.20 -17.33
N GLY A 102 5.82 -40.69 -17.43
CA GLY A 102 6.91 -41.30 -18.20
C GLY A 102 7.46 -42.62 -17.62
N ARG A 103 7.15 -42.96 -16.36
CA ARG A 103 7.57 -44.22 -15.73
C ARG A 103 6.72 -45.42 -16.16
N GLY A 104 5.53 -45.18 -16.69
CA GLY A 104 4.62 -46.21 -17.18
C GLY A 104 3.86 -46.99 -16.09
N GLY A 105 2.97 -47.88 -16.51
CA GLY A 105 2.20 -48.75 -15.61
C GLY A 105 1.19 -47.97 -14.75
N PHE A 106 1.11 -48.32 -13.47
CA PHE A 106 0.20 -47.66 -12.50
C PHE A 106 0.54 -46.17 -12.28
N ASP A 107 1.80 -45.77 -12.46
CA ASP A 107 2.24 -44.39 -12.26
C ASP A 107 1.61 -43.42 -13.26
N THR A 108 1.31 -43.89 -14.47
CA THR A 108 0.63 -43.11 -15.51
C THR A 108 -0.75 -42.64 -15.04
N PHE A 109 -1.52 -43.52 -14.39
CA PHE A 109 -2.85 -43.19 -13.87
C PHE A 109 -2.77 -42.11 -12.78
N PHE A 110 -1.84 -42.25 -11.84
CA PHE A 110 -1.61 -41.26 -10.79
C PHE A 110 -1.13 -39.92 -11.36
N GLY A 111 -0.25 -39.92 -12.35
CA GLY A 111 0.21 -38.71 -13.03
C GLY A 111 -0.94 -37.92 -13.68
N ILE A 112 -1.87 -38.61 -14.35
CA ILE A 112 -3.06 -37.98 -14.97
C ILE A 112 -3.98 -37.38 -13.90
N LEU A 113 -4.28 -38.14 -12.84
CA LEU A 113 -5.09 -37.65 -11.71
C LEU A 113 -4.47 -36.40 -11.09
N MET A 114 -3.18 -36.47 -10.78
CA MET A 114 -2.44 -35.36 -10.19
C MET A 114 -2.45 -34.12 -11.08
N LEU A 115 -2.27 -34.28 -12.40
CA LEU A 115 -2.38 -33.18 -13.35
C LEU A 115 -3.76 -32.53 -13.33
N LEU A 116 -4.83 -33.33 -13.35
CA LEU A 116 -6.22 -32.86 -13.38
C LEU A 116 -6.63 -32.17 -12.07
N PHE A 117 -6.22 -32.73 -10.93
CA PHE A 117 -6.54 -32.19 -9.61
C PHE A 117 -5.61 -31.05 -9.17
N SER A 118 -4.42 -30.91 -9.74
CA SER A 118 -3.48 -29.83 -9.36
C SER A 118 -4.08 -28.41 -9.45
N PRO A 119 -4.77 -27.98 -10.52
CA PRO A 119 -5.40 -26.65 -10.55
C PRO A 119 -6.58 -26.52 -9.58
N VAL A 120 -7.34 -27.61 -9.37
CA VAL A 120 -8.47 -27.62 -8.42
C VAL A 120 -7.97 -27.44 -7.00
N LEU A 121 -6.91 -28.16 -6.63
CA LEU A 121 -6.24 -28.03 -5.34
C LEU A 121 -5.62 -26.64 -5.17
N ALA A 122 -5.00 -26.08 -6.22
CA ALA A 122 -4.47 -24.73 -6.19
C ALA A 122 -5.55 -23.70 -5.86
N LEU A 123 -6.70 -23.75 -6.55
CA LEU A 123 -7.82 -22.87 -6.28
C LEU A 123 -8.35 -23.04 -4.85
N LEU A 124 -8.48 -24.28 -4.39
CA LEU A 124 -8.90 -24.56 -3.01
C LEU A 124 -7.93 -23.93 -1.99
N TYR A 125 -6.63 -24.10 -2.19
CA TYR A 125 -5.61 -23.47 -1.34
C TYR A 125 -5.66 -21.94 -1.38
N LEU A 126 -5.91 -21.33 -2.54
CA LEU A 126 -6.06 -19.88 -2.65
C LEU A 126 -7.31 -19.36 -1.94
N ILE A 127 -8.42 -20.09 -2.01
CA ILE A 127 -9.64 -19.75 -1.26
C ILE A 127 -9.39 -19.86 0.24
N LEU A 128 -8.75 -20.93 0.70
CA LEU A 128 -8.38 -21.07 2.10
C LEU A 128 -7.43 -19.95 2.55
N LEU A 129 -6.40 -19.66 1.76
CA LEU A 129 -5.48 -18.55 2.01
C LEU A 129 -6.25 -17.24 2.12
N ARG A 130 -7.25 -17.01 1.25
CA ARG A 130 -8.09 -15.81 1.29
C ARG A 130 -8.85 -15.70 2.61
N ILE A 131 -9.54 -16.76 3.01
CA ILE A 131 -10.32 -16.81 4.25
C ILE A 131 -9.40 -16.59 5.46
N TRP A 132 -8.24 -17.24 5.48
CA TRP A 132 -7.25 -17.08 6.55
C TRP A 132 -6.75 -15.63 6.67
N MET A 133 -6.41 -15.00 5.54
CA MET A 133 -5.94 -13.61 5.56
C MET A 133 -7.05 -12.63 5.95
N GLU A 134 -8.29 -12.88 5.52
CA GLU A 134 -9.46 -12.10 5.94
C GLU A 134 -9.67 -12.18 7.45
N LEU A 135 -9.60 -13.38 8.03
CA LEU A 135 -9.69 -13.56 9.48
C LEU A 135 -8.60 -12.79 10.23
N LEU A 136 -7.35 -12.86 9.75
CA LEU A 136 -6.24 -12.11 10.35
C LEU A 136 -6.49 -10.60 10.31
N ILE A 137 -6.88 -10.05 9.15
CA ILE A 137 -7.15 -8.61 8.99
C ILE A 137 -8.27 -8.18 9.95
N VAL A 138 -9.35 -8.95 10.05
CA VAL A 138 -10.49 -8.64 10.93
C VAL A 138 -10.06 -8.60 12.39
N VAL A 139 -9.26 -9.57 12.85
CA VAL A 139 -8.77 -9.59 14.24
C VAL A 139 -7.92 -8.36 14.54
N PHE A 140 -7.04 -7.96 13.63
CA PHE A 140 -6.22 -6.77 13.83
C PHE A 140 -7.03 -5.47 13.75
N GLN A 141 -8.02 -5.40 12.86
CA GLN A 141 -8.94 -4.28 12.78
C GLN A 141 -9.68 -4.08 14.12
N ILE A 142 -10.17 -5.17 14.72
CA ILE A 142 -10.83 -5.12 16.03
C ILE A 142 -9.87 -4.62 17.11
N ALA A 143 -8.61 -5.07 17.10
CA ALA A 143 -7.60 -4.61 18.06
C ALA A 143 -7.31 -3.10 17.94
N ASP A 144 -7.28 -2.58 16.71
CA ASP A 144 -7.10 -1.15 16.44
C ASP A 144 -8.34 -0.34 16.86
N ASP A 145 -9.54 -0.83 16.57
CA ASP A 145 -10.81 -0.20 16.98
C ASP A 145 -10.94 -0.14 18.51
N LEU A 146 -10.58 -1.20 19.22
CA LEU A 146 -10.55 -1.23 20.69
C LEU A 146 -9.57 -0.20 21.27
N ARG A 147 -8.40 -0.04 20.63
CA ARG A 147 -7.42 0.95 21.06
C ARG A 147 -7.92 2.38 20.83
N ALA A 148 -8.61 2.63 19.71
CA ALA A 148 -9.23 3.92 19.42
C ALA A 148 -10.29 4.29 20.46
N ILE A 149 -11.11 3.33 20.89
CA ILE A 149 -12.11 3.52 21.96
C ILE A 149 -11.42 3.85 23.29
N ARG A 150 -10.33 3.15 23.65
CA ARG A 150 -9.59 3.41 24.90
C ARG A 150 -9.02 4.83 24.96
N ILE A 151 -8.49 5.34 23.85
CA ILE A 151 -7.93 6.70 23.79
C ILE A 151 -9.03 7.77 23.91
N ARG A 152 -10.22 7.53 23.36
CA ARG A 152 -11.39 8.44 23.52
C ARG A 152 -12.11 8.30 24.86
N GLY A 153 -12.04 7.14 25.50
CA GLY A 153 -12.85 6.75 26.65
C GLY A 153 -12.27 7.11 28.03
N GLY A 154 -11.02 7.56 28.12
CA GLY A 154 -10.43 8.19 29.32
C GLY A 154 -10.90 7.67 30.68
N PHE A 155 -10.53 6.44 31.03
CA PHE A 155 -10.40 5.98 32.43
C PHE A 155 -9.03 5.32 32.59
#